data_AF-A0A3M1ZJQ6-F1
#
_entry.id   AF-A0A3M1ZJQ6-F1
#
_cell.length_a   1.000
_cell.length_b   1.000
_cell.length_c   1.000
_cell.angle_alpha   90.00
_cell.angle_beta   90.00
_cell.angle_gamma   90.00
#
_symmetry.space_group_name_H-M   'P 1'
#
loop_
_entity.id
_entity.type
_entity.pdbx_description
1 polymer ?
#
loop_
_entity_poly.entity_id
_entity_poly.type
_entity_poly.pdbx_seq_one_letter_code
_entity_poly.pdbx_strand_id
1 'polypeptide(L)'
;KATQANDALKQLVRHYVDRAEKQYATAIEMLPPEDRLSLRPSLLMAAIYHAQLKRIRKQDYDTLTRPAHISPLRKLGIAIRMWYQESRAIQHGTLPRL
;
A
#
# COMPACT_ATOMS: atom_id res chain seq x y z
N LYS A 1 14.62 3.38 -29.31
CA LYS A 1 14.11 2.04 -28.94
C LYS A 1 14.05 1.83 -27.42
N ALA A 2 15.13 2.07 -26.66
CA ALA A 2 15.13 1.89 -25.20
C ALA A 2 14.12 2.78 -24.45
N THR A 3 13.98 4.05 -24.83
CA THR A 3 13.04 5.00 -24.18
C THR A 3 11.57 4.61 -24.36
N GLN A 4 11.19 4.17 -25.57
CA GLN A 4 9.82 3.75 -25.88
C GLN A 4 9.40 2.48 -25.11
N ALA A 5 10.34 1.54 -24.88
CA ALA A 5 10.08 0.37 -24.06
C ALA A 5 9.89 0.73 -22.57
N ASN A 6 10.62 1.74 -22.08
CA ASN A 6 10.43 2.26 -20.73
C ASN A 6 9.04 2.91 -20.56
N ASP A 7 8.60 3.70 -21.55
CA ASP A 7 7.28 4.35 -21.48
C ASP A 7 6.13 3.34 -21.53
N ALA A 8 6.22 2.31 -22.37
CA ALA A 8 5.24 1.22 -22.40
C ALA A 8 5.19 0.46 -21.07
N LEU A 9 6.35 0.22 -20.45
CA LEU A 9 6.41 -0.44 -19.15
C LEU A 9 5.83 0.44 -18.04
N LYS A 10 6.11 1.75 -18.03
CA LYS A 10 5.49 2.70 -17.09
C LYS A 10 3.97 2.67 -17.18
N GLN A 11 3.42 2.62 -18.40
CA GLN A 11 1.98 2.49 -18.61
C GLN A 11 1.44 1.16 -18.06
N LEU A 12 2.15 0.05 -18.28
CA LEU A 12 1.78 -1.25 -17.72
C LEU A 12 1.80 -1.24 -16.19
N VAL A 13 2.87 -0.72 -15.58
CA VAL A 13 3.01 -0.60 -14.12
C VAL A 13 1.90 0.29 -13.57
N ARG A 14 1.57 1.41 -14.24
CA ARG A 14 0.45 2.28 -13.86
C ARG A 14 -0.88 1.52 -13.85
N HIS A 15 -1.16 0.74 -14.88
CA HIS A 15 -2.37 -0.08 -14.94
C HIS A 15 -2.49 -1.03 -13.74
N TYR A 16 -1.41 -1.71 -13.37
CA TYR A 16 -1.41 -2.62 -12.22
C TYR A 16 -1.45 -1.90 -10.88
N VAL A 17 -0.78 -0.76 -10.73
CA VAL A 17 -0.85 0.07 -9.51
C VAL A 17 -2.30 0.52 -9.28
N ASP A 18 -2.98 1.02 -10.32
CA ASP A 18 -4.36 1.50 -10.19
C ASP A 18 -5.33 0.34 -9.90
N ARG A 19 -5.09 -0.86 -10.45
CA ARG A 19 -5.85 -2.07 -10.10
C ARG A 19 -5.59 -2.51 -8.65
N ALA A 20 -4.34 -2.51 -8.21
CA ALA A 20 -3.99 -2.91 -6.84
C ALA A 20 -4.61 -1.98 -5.81
N GLU A 21 -4.60 -0.66 -6.06
CA GLU A 21 -5.27 0.34 -5.21
C GLU A 21 -6.77 0.06 -5.04
N LYS A 22 -7.46 -0.29 -6.13
CA LYS A 22 -8.87 -0.70 -6.07
C LYS A 22 -9.05 -1.96 -5.21
N GLN A 23 -8.20 -2.96 -5.37
CA GLN A 23 -8.26 -4.19 -4.58
C GLN A 23 -8.00 -3.94 -3.10
N TYR A 24 -7.07 -3.04 -2.75
CA TYR A 24 -6.87 -2.63 -1.36
C TYR A 24 -8.11 -1.96 -0.78
N ALA A 25 -8.73 -1.03 -1.51
CA ALA A 25 -9.97 -0.38 -1.06
C ALA A 25 -11.08 -1.41 -0.83
N THR A 26 -11.34 -2.27 -1.81
CA THR A 26 -12.36 -3.33 -1.70
C THR A 26 -12.07 -4.30 -0.55
N ALA A 27 -10.82 -4.71 -0.33
CA ALA A 27 -10.46 -5.61 0.76
C ALA A 27 -10.73 -4.99 2.15
N ILE A 28 -10.48 -3.68 2.30
CA ILE A 28 -10.76 -2.96 3.55
C ILE A 28 -12.27 -2.79 3.77
N GLU A 29 -13.04 -2.56 2.71
CA GLU A 29 -14.50 -2.49 2.77
C GLU A 29 -15.13 -3.84 3.13
N MET A 30 -14.55 -4.94 2.65
CA MET A 30 -15.03 -6.31 2.93
C MET A 30 -14.59 -6.85 4.30
N LEU A 31 -13.76 -6.12 5.06
CA LEU A 31 -13.21 -6.61 6.33
C LEU A 31 -14.21 -6.45 7.48
N PRO A 32 -14.70 -7.56 8.08
CA PRO A 32 -15.59 -7.49 9.23
C PRO A 32 -14.91 -6.84 10.43
N PRO A 33 -15.61 -6.00 11.23
CA PRO A 33 -15.05 -5.37 12.42
C PRO A 33 -14.42 -6.34 13.43
N GLU A 34 -15.02 -7.51 13.61
CA GLU A 34 -14.60 -8.57 14.53
C GLU A 34 -13.23 -9.17 14.17
N ASP A 35 -12.91 -9.27 12.88
CA ASP A 35 -11.66 -9.86 12.40
C ASP A 35 -10.49 -8.86 12.44
N ARG A 36 -10.73 -7.58 12.74
CA ARG A 36 -9.68 -6.55 12.72
C ARG A 36 -8.56 -6.80 13.72
N LEU A 37 -8.89 -7.37 14.89
CA LEU A 37 -7.90 -7.69 15.92
C LEU A 37 -7.00 -8.84 15.48
N SER A 38 -7.60 -9.93 14.97
CA SER A 38 -6.87 -11.12 14.51
C SER A 38 -6.06 -10.82 13.24
N LEU A 39 -6.59 -9.97 12.34
CA LEU A 39 -5.96 -9.57 11.08
C LEU A 39 -5.10 -8.31 11.18
N ARG A 40 -4.87 -7.77 12.39
CA ARG A 40 -4.00 -6.60 12.59
C ARG A 40 -2.61 -6.78 11.95
N PRO A 41 -1.92 -7.93 12.05
CA PRO A 41 -0.65 -8.14 11.35
C PRO A 41 -0.77 -7.99 9.82
N SER A 42 -1.88 -8.48 9.25
CA SER A 42 -2.19 -8.37 7.82
C SER A 42 -2.44 -6.92 7.41
N LEU A 43 -3.14 -6.14 8.23
CA LEU A 43 -3.36 -4.70 8.01
C LEU A 43 -2.04 -3.91 8.04
N LEU A 44 -1.12 -4.26 8.95
CA LEU A 44 0.22 -3.67 8.99
C LEU A 44 1.00 -3.97 7.70
N MET A 45 0.95 -5.20 7.22
CA MET A 45 1.58 -5.58 5.94
C MET A 45 0.95 -4.85 4.76
N ALA A 46 -0.39 -4.77 4.71
CA ALA A 46 -1.12 -4.01 3.70
C ALA A 46 -0.67 -2.54 3.65
N ALA A 47 -0.49 -1.88 4.81
CA ALA A 47 0.00 -0.50 4.88
C ALA A 47 1.43 -0.35 4.33
N ILE A 48 2.32 -1.33 4.56
CA ILE A 48 3.68 -1.31 4.02
C ILE A 48 3.67 -1.44 2.49
N TYR A 49 2.90 -2.38 1.95
CA TYR A 49 2.79 -2.57 0.51
C TYR A 49 2.08 -1.40 -0.18
N HIS A 50 1.06 -0.82 0.45
CA HIS A 50 0.40 0.39 -0.04
C HIS A 50 1.36 1.59 -0.12
N ALA A 51 2.24 1.73 0.88
CA ALA A 51 3.30 2.74 0.84
C ALA A 51 4.29 2.51 -0.32
N GLN A 52 4.50 1.26 -0.74
CA GLN A 52 5.34 0.94 -1.89
C GLN A 52 4.66 1.36 -3.20
N LEU A 53 3.36 1.09 -3.36
CA LEU A 53 2.57 1.58 -4.49
C LEU A 53 2.59 3.12 -4.57
N LYS A 54 2.40 3.81 -3.45
CA LYS A 54 2.52 5.27 -3.36
C LYS A 54 3.91 5.76 -3.79
N ARG A 55 4.98 5.00 -3.50
CA ARG A 55 6.35 5.34 -3.92
C ARG A 55 6.54 5.15 -5.42
N ILE A 56 6.05 4.05 -5.99
CA ILE A 56 6.06 3.80 -7.44
C ILE A 56 5.35 4.95 -8.18
N ARG A 57 4.16 5.36 -7.71
CA ARG A 57 3.43 6.50 -8.28
C ARG A 57 4.23 7.80 -8.21
N LYS A 58 4.88 8.10 -7.07
CA LYS A 58 5.76 9.28 -6.92
C LYS A 58 7.00 9.26 -7.81
N GLN A 59 7.40 8.09 -8.31
CA GLN A 59 8.53 7.91 -9.21
C GLN A 59 8.09 7.84 -10.68
N ASP A 60 6.88 8.32 -11.01
CA ASP A 60 6.32 8.27 -12.35
C ASP A 60 6.29 6.85 -12.93
N TYR A 61 6.02 5.87 -12.06
CA TYR A 61 5.95 4.45 -12.39
C TYR A 61 7.25 3.86 -12.96
N ASP A 62 8.39 4.57 -12.84
CA ASP A 62 9.70 4.09 -13.27
C ASP A 62 10.27 3.10 -12.25
N THR A 63 10.07 1.81 -12.49
CA THR A 63 10.62 0.74 -11.65
C THR A 63 11.96 0.21 -12.13
N LEU A 64 12.37 0.52 -13.37
CA LEU A 64 13.61 0.01 -13.96
C LEU A 64 14.83 0.83 -13.50
N THR A 65 14.71 2.16 -13.54
CA THR A 65 15.83 3.04 -13.17
C THR A 65 15.78 3.43 -11.69
N ARG A 66 14.60 3.39 -11.08
CA ARG A 66 14.36 3.84 -9.70
C ARG A 66 13.64 2.75 -8.89
N PRO A 67 14.36 1.85 -8.21
CA PRO A 67 13.72 0.84 -7.39
C PRO A 67 12.90 1.48 -6.26
N ALA A 68 11.65 1.04 -6.11
CA ALA A 68 10.71 1.55 -5.11
C ALA A 68 10.90 0.90 -3.72
N HIS A 69 12.15 0.70 -3.28
CA HIS A 69 12.41 0.11 -1.96
C HIS A 69 12.02 1.05 -0.82
N ILE A 70 11.42 0.48 0.22
CA ILE A 70 11.17 1.13 1.50
C ILE A 70 12.28 0.70 2.45
N SER A 71 12.98 1.66 3.05
CA SER A 71 14.02 1.37 4.04
C SER A 71 13.41 0.67 5.27
N PRO A 72 14.15 -0.23 5.95
CA PRO A 72 13.65 -0.95 7.11
C PRO A 72 13.06 -0.04 8.20
N LEU A 73 13.72 1.09 8.50
CA LEU A 73 13.24 2.09 9.46
C LEU A 73 11.90 2.70 9.05
N ARG A 74 11.69 2.93 7.75
CA ARG A 74 10.43 3.46 7.23
C ARG A 74 9.32 2.42 7.29
N LYS A 75 9.63 1.13 7.05
CA LYS A 75 8.67 0.03 7.24
C LYS A 75 8.22 -0.04 8.70
N LEU A 76 9.16 0.05 9.65
CA LEU A 76 8.86 0.06 11.07
C LEU A 76 7.98 1.27 11.44
N GLY A 77 8.30 2.46 10.95
CA GLY A 77 7.47 3.66 11.18
C GLY A 77 6.06 3.54 10.61
N ILE A 78 5.88 2.90 9.44
CA ILE A 78 4.56 2.63 8.87
C ILE A 78 3.80 1.62 9.73
N ALA A 79 4.43 0.52 10.13
CA ALA A 79 3.83 -0.51 10.96
C ALA A 79 3.36 0.04 12.31
N ILE A 80 4.22 0.81 12.99
CA ILE A 80 3.90 1.46 14.27
C ILE A 80 2.72 2.43 14.09
N ARG A 81 2.76 3.29 13.06
CA ARG A 81 1.65 4.22 12.79
C ARG A 81 0.35 3.48 12.53
N MET A 82 0.38 2.41 11.73
CA MET A 82 -0.80 1.61 11.44
C MET A 82 -1.34 0.93 12.70
N TRP A 83 -0.47 0.40 13.56
CA TRP A 83 -0.85 -0.20 14.84
C TRP A 83 -1.61 0.79 15.73
N TYR A 84 -1.10 2.01 15.89
CA TYR A 84 -1.76 3.04 16.69
C TYR A 84 -3.08 3.49 16.06
N GLN A 85 -3.13 3.68 14.74
CA GLN A 85 -4.36 4.05 14.04
C GLN A 85 -5.44 2.97 14.19
N GLU A 86 -5.09 1.70 13.98
CA GLU A 86 -6.02 0.58 14.09
C GLU A 86 -6.54 0.41 15.52
N SER A 87 -5.65 0.54 16.51
CA SER A 87 -6.04 0.47 17.93
C SER A 87 -7.05 1.55 18.29
N ARG A 88 -6.94 2.76 17.70
CA ARG A 88 -7.92 3.85 17.86
C ARG A 88 -9.18 3.64 17.01
N ALA A 89 -9.04 3.10 15.81
CA ALA A 89 -10.16 2.87 14.89
C ALA A 89 -11.14 1.83 15.45
N ILE A 90 -10.62 0.78 16.10
CA ILE A 90 -11.43 -0.24 16.81
C ILE A 90 -12.25 0.40 17.94
N GLN A 91 -11.72 1.38 18.65
CA GLN A 91 -12.47 2.10 19.70
C GLN A 91 -13.62 2.95 19.15
N HIS A 92 -13.53 3.41 17.90
CA HIS A 92 -14.50 4.30 17.27
C HIS A 92 -15.32 3.64 16.15
N GLY A 93 -15.12 2.35 15.88
CA GLY A 93 -15.82 1.63 14.80
C GLY A 93 -15.52 2.13 13.37
N THR A 94 -14.41 2.81 13.14
CA THR A 94 -14.09 3.44 11.83
C THR A 94 -13.28 2.52 10.93
N LEU A 95 -13.39 2.64 9.59
CA LEU A 95 -12.61 1.81 8.66
C LEU A 95 -11.09 2.07 8.77
N PRO A 96 -10.25 1.04 8.59
CA PRO A 96 -8.80 1.19 8.52
C PRO A 96 -8.38 2.14 7.39
N ARG A 97 -7.33 2.94 7.61
CA ARG A 97 -6.81 3.90 6.62
C ARG A 97 -5.41 3.50 6.15
N LEU A 98 -5.27 3.22 4.85
CA LEU A 98 -4.01 2.85 4.18
C LEU A 98 -3.28 4.05 3.52
#